data_AF-A0A2V2AB85-F1
#
_entry.id   AF-A0A2V2AB85-F1
#
_cell.length_a   1.000
_cell.length_b   1.000
_cell.length_c   1.000
_cell.angle_alpha   90.00
_cell.angle_beta   90.00
_cell.angle_gamma   90.00
#
_symmetry.space_group_name_H-M   'P 1'
#
loop_
_entity.id
_entity.type
_entity.pdbx_description
1 polymer ?
#
loop_
_entity_poly.entity_id
_entity_poly.type
_entity_poly.pdbx_seq_one_letter_code
_entity_poly.pdbx_strand_id
1 'polypeptide(L)'
;MQRVNELSPIDSIDPLSVGLPTESLQCAWETSLENIIQARTELAILEHVSIARGFAWGVYAGALVDHTDFTSMGAKIILAHQEALDKRKNTIIESG
;
A
#
# COMPACT_ATOMS: atom_id res chain seq x y z
N MET A 1 40.05 21.85 -7.25
CA MET A 1 38.97 22.27 -8.16
C MET A 1 37.98 21.12 -8.29
N GLN A 2 36.69 21.45 -8.29
CA GLN A 2 35.53 20.60 -7.97
C GLN A 2 35.38 19.35 -8.85
N ARG A 3 35.07 18.21 -8.21
CA ARG A 3 34.16 17.22 -8.81
C ARG A 3 32.78 17.51 -8.28
N VAL A 4 31.95 18.14 -9.11
CA VAL A 4 30.51 18.18 -8.91
C VAL A 4 30.01 16.81 -9.36
N ASN A 5 29.83 15.89 -8.42
CA ASN A 5 28.96 14.74 -8.66
C ASN A 5 27.60 15.16 -8.11
N GLU A 6 26.74 15.55 -9.04
CA GLU A 6 25.34 15.90 -8.81
C GLU A 6 24.67 14.72 -8.10
N LEU A 7 24.47 14.86 -6.79
CA LEU A 7 23.41 14.16 -6.08
C LEU A 7 22.12 14.66 -6.71
N SER A 8 21.56 13.87 -7.62
CA SER A 8 20.14 13.95 -7.91
C SER A 8 19.45 12.90 -7.04
N PRO A 9 19.00 13.21 -5.81
CA PRO A 9 17.93 12.47 -5.22
C PRO A 9 16.66 13.06 -5.82
N ILE A 10 16.30 12.62 -7.02
CA ILE A 10 14.87 12.42 -7.23
C ILE A 10 14.60 11.18 -6.40
N ASP A 11 14.40 11.42 -5.10
CA ASP A 11 13.84 10.47 -4.16
C ASP A 11 12.75 9.74 -4.92
N SER A 12 12.93 8.42 -5.04
CA SER A 12 12.04 7.47 -5.69
C SER A 12 10.58 7.81 -5.37
N ILE A 13 9.96 8.67 -6.18
CA ILE A 13 8.55 8.98 -6.09
C ILE A 13 7.88 7.66 -6.44
N ASP A 14 7.38 6.96 -5.43
CA ASP A 14 6.48 5.84 -5.65
C ASP A 14 5.39 6.36 -6.61
N PRO A 15 5.32 5.86 -7.85
CA PRO A 15 4.37 6.37 -8.84
C PRO A 15 2.92 6.12 -8.42
N LEU A 16 2.72 5.32 -7.36
CA LEU A 16 1.44 5.05 -6.72
C LEU A 16 1.29 5.76 -5.37
N SER A 17 2.14 6.74 -5.04
CA SER A 17 2.03 7.53 -3.81
C SER A 17 0.67 8.22 -3.75
N VAL A 18 -0.02 8.04 -2.63
CA VAL A 18 -1.33 8.64 -2.36
C VAL A 18 -1.14 9.54 -1.17
N GLY A 19 -1.42 10.83 -1.33
CA GLY A 19 -1.35 11.83 -0.26
C GLY A 19 -2.73 12.09 0.30
N LEU A 20 -2.98 11.69 1.56
CA LEU A 20 -4.27 11.93 2.21
C LEU A 20 -4.32 13.27 2.95
N PRO A 21 -5.49 13.91 3.08
CA PRO A 21 -5.61 15.29 3.60
C PRO A 21 -5.16 15.49 5.05
N THR A 22 -5.04 14.42 5.83
CA THR A 22 -4.58 14.47 7.22
C THR A 22 -3.58 13.36 7.49
N GLU A 23 -2.65 13.61 8.41
CA GLU A 23 -1.69 12.61 8.88
C GLU A 23 -2.41 11.37 9.44
N SER A 24 -3.51 11.55 10.18
CA SER A 24 -4.27 10.41 10.71
C SER A 24 -4.85 9.51 9.61
N LEU A 25 -5.32 10.10 8.51
CA LEU A 25 -5.79 9.34 7.35
C LEU A 25 -4.62 8.64 6.65
N GLN A 26 -3.49 9.32 6.51
CA GLN A 26 -2.27 8.76 5.94
C GLN A 26 -1.78 7.54 6.73
N CYS A 27 -1.65 7.67 8.05
CA CYS A 27 -1.26 6.55 8.92
C CYS A 27 -2.26 5.40 8.89
N ALA A 28 -3.56 5.69 8.87
CA ALA A 28 -4.59 4.66 8.80
C ALA A 28 -4.51 3.88 7.47
N TRP A 29 -4.24 4.58 6.37
CA TRP A 29 -4.03 3.98 5.06
C TRP A 29 -2.80 3.06 5.03
N GLU A 30 -1.65 3.55 5.49
CA GLU A 30 -0.40 2.79 5.54
C GLU A 30 -0.55 1.55 6.43
N THR A 31 -1.12 1.72 7.62
CA THR A 31 -1.44 0.60 8.53
C THR A 31 -2.35 -0.43 7.86
N SER A 32 -3.33 0.02 7.08
CA SER A 32 -4.23 -0.91 6.39
C SER A 32 -3.51 -1.75 5.34
N LEU A 33 -2.51 -1.20 4.64
CA LEU A 33 -1.69 -1.94 3.69
C LEU A 33 -0.75 -2.92 4.40
N GLU A 34 -0.10 -2.49 5.48
CA GLU A 34 0.77 -3.34 6.28
C GLU A 34 0.03 -4.56 6.85
N ASN A 35 -1.22 -4.36 7.32
CA ASN A 35 -2.05 -5.44 7.83
C ASN A 35 -2.35 -6.52 6.76
N ILE A 36 -2.50 -6.14 5.49
CA ILE A 36 -2.62 -7.11 4.40
C ILE A 36 -1.33 -7.93 4.29
N ILE A 37 -0.18 -7.26 4.27
CA ILE A 37 1.14 -7.87 4.07
C ILE A 37 1.51 -8.81 5.23
N GLN A 38 1.13 -8.48 6.46
CA GLN A 38 1.46 -9.25 7.67
C GLN A 38 0.48 -10.40 7.95
N ALA A 39 -0.66 -10.45 7.25
CA ALA A 39 -1.66 -11.49 7.46
C ALA A 39 -1.14 -12.88 7.08
N ARG A 40 -1.34 -13.87 7.97
CA ARG A 40 -0.74 -15.21 7.84
C ARG A 40 -1.63 -16.25 7.16
N THR A 41 -2.92 -15.98 7.08
CA THR A 41 -3.91 -16.89 6.50
C THR A 41 -4.61 -16.22 5.33
N GLU A 42 -5.07 -17.01 4.37
CA GLU A 42 -5.83 -16.48 3.22
C GLU A 42 -7.06 -15.70 3.63
N LEU A 43 -7.78 -16.20 4.64
CA LEU A 43 -8.97 -15.54 5.15
C LEU A 43 -8.65 -14.17 5.75
N ALA A 44 -7.57 -14.07 6.55
CA ALA A 44 -7.14 -12.80 7.12
C ALA A 44 -6.64 -11.82 6.04
N ILE A 45 -5.95 -12.32 5.01
CA ILE A 45 -5.55 -11.50 3.85
C ILE A 45 -6.80 -10.89 3.18
N LEU A 46 -7.81 -11.71 2.89
CA LEU A 46 -9.06 -11.26 2.26
C LEU A 46 -9.85 -10.27 3.14
N GLU A 47 -9.85 -10.48 4.45
CA GLU A 47 -10.45 -9.56 5.42
C GLU A 47 -9.78 -8.18 5.35
N HIS A 48 -8.45 -8.13 5.47
CA HIS A 48 -7.72 -6.86 5.41
C HIS A 48 -7.79 -6.17 4.04
N VAL A 49 -7.82 -6.93 2.94
CA VAL A 49 -8.09 -6.38 1.60
C VAL A 49 -9.47 -5.71 1.54
N SER A 50 -10.48 -6.33 2.15
CA SER A 50 -11.84 -5.77 2.18
C SER A 50 -11.91 -4.49 2.99
N ILE A 51 -11.21 -4.43 4.12
CA ILE A 51 -11.08 -3.21 4.94
C ILE A 51 -10.39 -2.09 4.15
N ALA A 52 -9.26 -2.38 3.50
CA ALA A 52 -8.52 -1.38 2.72
C ALA A 52 -9.36 -0.84 1.54
N ARG A 53 -10.13 -1.72 0.88
CA ARG A 53 -11.08 -1.32 -0.17
C ARG A 53 -12.18 -0.41 0.38
N GLY A 54 -12.75 -0.76 1.53
CA GLY A 54 -13.73 0.08 2.21
C GLY A 54 -13.18 1.46 2.55
N PHE A 55 -11.94 1.54 3.03
CA PHE A 55 -11.24 2.79 3.29
C PHE A 55 -11.10 3.63 2.00
N ALA A 56 -10.58 3.05 0.92
CA ALA A 56 -10.40 3.73 -0.36
C ALA A 56 -11.73 4.28 -0.92
N TRP A 57 -12.80 3.48 -0.84
CA TRP A 57 -14.14 3.94 -1.21
C TRP A 57 -14.65 5.07 -0.31
N GLY A 58 -14.40 4.99 1.00
CA GLY A 58 -14.80 6.02 1.95
C GLY A 58 -14.16 7.37 1.68
N VAL A 59 -12.84 7.40 1.43
CA VAL A 59 -12.13 8.64 1.13
C VAL A 59 -12.51 9.21 -0.24
N TYR A 60 -12.74 8.36 -1.24
CA TYR A 60 -13.19 8.79 -2.57
C TYR A 60 -14.62 9.33 -2.55
N ALA A 61 -15.56 8.63 -1.89
CA ALA A 61 -16.94 9.09 -1.73
C ALA A 61 -17.04 10.37 -0.90
N GLY A 62 -16.13 10.57 0.05
CA GLY A 62 -15.97 11.81 0.81
C GLY A 62 -15.29 12.95 0.04
N ALA A 63 -14.94 12.76 -1.24
CA ALA A 63 -14.20 13.71 -2.07
C ALA A 63 -12.87 14.18 -1.44
N LEU A 64 -12.23 13.31 -0.65
CA LEU A 64 -10.93 13.58 -0.01
C LEU A 64 -9.76 13.28 -0.94
N VAL A 65 -10.00 12.50 -1.98
CA VAL A 65 -9.04 12.12 -3.03
C VAL A 65 -9.73 12.19 -4.38
N ASP A 66 -8.94 12.36 -5.45
CA ASP A 66 -9.47 12.32 -6.80
C ASP A 66 -9.56 10.89 -7.37
N HIS A 67 -10.00 10.75 -8.61
CA HIS A 67 -10.11 9.45 -9.27
C HIS A 67 -8.75 8.78 -9.53
N THR A 68 -7.70 9.58 -9.74
CA THR A 68 -6.33 9.11 -9.97
C THR A 68 -5.80 8.47 -8.69
N ASP A 69 -5.91 9.17 -7.57
CA ASP A 69 -5.52 8.69 -6.25
C ASP A 69 -6.33 7.45 -5.85
N PHE A 70 -7.64 7.45 -6.07
CA PHE A 70 -8.48 6.27 -5.82
C PHE A 70 -8.01 5.04 -6.63
N THR A 71 -7.63 5.25 -7.89
CA THR A 71 -7.08 4.18 -8.74
C THR A 71 -5.74 3.68 -8.21
N SER A 72 -4.85 4.60 -7.80
CA SER A 72 -3.56 4.27 -7.18
C SER A 72 -3.73 3.50 -5.87
N MET A 73 -4.71 3.86 -5.03
CA MET A 73 -5.07 3.09 -3.84
C MET A 73 -5.48 1.65 -4.19
N GLY A 74 -6.30 1.49 -5.24
CA GLY A 74 -6.69 0.17 -5.75
C GLY A 74 -5.48 -0.68 -6.18
N ALA A 75 -4.54 -0.07 -6.90
CA ALA A 75 -3.30 -0.74 -7.32
C ALA A 75 -2.45 -1.17 -6.11
N LYS A 76 -2.31 -0.30 -5.10
CA LYS A 76 -1.57 -0.62 -3.86
C LYS A 76 -2.18 -1.78 -3.08
N ILE A 77 -3.51 -1.87 -3.02
CA ILE A 77 -4.19 -3.01 -2.39
C ILE A 77 -3.89 -4.31 -3.13
N ILE A 78 -3.88 -4.28 -4.47
CA ILE A 78 -3.55 -5.46 -5.30
C ILE A 78 -2.10 -5.90 -5.06
N LEU A 79 -1.16 -4.95 -5.02
CA LEU A 79 0.26 -5.24 -4.77
C LEU A 79 0.46 -5.83 -3.36
N ALA A 80 -0.12 -5.23 -2.33
CA ALA A 80 -0.05 -5.73 -0.96
C ALA A 80 -0.65 -7.15 -0.83
N HIS A 81 -1.75 -7.42 -1.52
CA HIS A 81 -2.36 -8.75 -1.57
C HIS A 81 -1.44 -9.78 -2.22
N GLN A 82 -0.84 -9.45 -3.38
CA GLN A 82 0.10 -10.33 -4.07
C GLN A 82 1.32 -10.64 -3.19
N GLU A 83 1.90 -9.62 -2.57
CA GLU A 83 3.03 -9.77 -1.65
C GLU A 83 2.69 -10.70 -0.47
N ALA A 84 1.51 -10.54 0.15
CA ALA A 84 1.06 -11.39 1.25
C ALA A 84 0.94 -12.87 0.81
N LEU A 85 0.37 -13.12 -0.37
CA LEU A 85 0.24 -14.48 -0.92
C LEU A 85 1.60 -15.11 -1.20
N ASP A 86 2.55 -14.35 -1.73
CA ASP A 86 3.90 -14.85 -2.04
C ASP A 86 4.72 -15.10 -0.77
N LYS A 87 4.64 -14.23 0.25
CA LYS A 87 5.23 -14.48 1.57
C LYS A 87 4.71 -15.78 2.18
N ARG A 88 3.39 -15.99 2.15
CA ARG A 88 2.76 -17.22 2.67
C ARG A 88 3.28 -18.48 1.96
N LYS A 89 3.38 -18.46 0.63
CA LYS A 89 3.92 -19.60 -0.13
C LYS A 89 5.35 -19.93 0.30
N ASN A 90 6.20 -18.92 0.48
CA ASN A 90 7.59 -19.11 0.87
C ASN A 90 7.72 -19.68 2.30
N THR A 91 6.89 -19.24 3.25
CA THR A 91 6.88 -19.79 4.62
C THR A 91 6.50 -21.27 4.67
N ILE A 92 5.63 -21.73 3.75
CA ILE A 92 5.24 -23.14 3.67
C ILE A 92 6.42 -24.00 3.17
N ILE A 93 7.24 -23.47 2.26
CA ILE A 93 8.39 -24.18 1.68
C ILE A 93 9.54 -24.34 2.69
N GLU A 94 9.78 -23.34 3.55
CA GLU A 94 10.85 -23.39 4.56
C GLU A 94 10.56 -24.32 5.74
N SER A 95 9.30 -24.78 5.89
CA SER A 95 8.85 -25.59 7.02
C SER A 95 8.70 -27.09 6.69
N GLY A 96 9.04 -27.52 5.47
CA GLY A 96 8.93 -28.91 4.99
C GLY A 96 10.28 -29.55 4.74
#